data_AF-T2J4V8-F1
#
_entry.id   AF-T2J4V8-F1
#
_cell.length_a   1.000
_cell.length_b   1.000
_cell.length_c   1.000
_cell.angle_alpha   90.00
_cell.angle_beta   90.00
_cell.angle_gamma   90.00
#
_symmetry.space_group_name_H-M   'P 1'
#
loop_
_entity.id
_entity.type
_entity.pdbx_description
1 polymer ?
#
loop_
_entity_poly.entity_id
_entity_poly.type
_entity_poly.pdbx_seq_one_letter_code
_entity_poly.pdbx_strand_id
1 'polypeptide(L)'
;MTDGMPSCHPVLLEPILSVQVSIPAECTAKVLQLVSGRRGQILGYESLTHWKGWDQVTAYFPQAEMHNFIIELRSLTMGVGTFTWSYDHLQEVPDKVKSKVLTTNGKGKN
;
A
#
# COMPACT_ATOMS: atom_id res chain seq x y z
N MET A 1 -6.43 7.37 36.00
CA MET A 1 -7.27 6.48 35.15
C MET A 1 -6.50 6.11 33.87
N THR A 2 -5.35 5.46 34.01
CA THR A 2 -4.46 5.13 32.86
C THR A 2 -3.97 3.67 32.88
N ASP A 3 -4.17 2.95 33.98
CA ASP A 3 -3.60 1.60 34.19
C ASP A 3 -4.35 0.47 33.46
N GLY A 4 -5.55 0.75 32.93
CA GLY A 4 -6.34 -0.24 32.19
C GLY A 4 -5.77 -0.58 30.81
N MET A 5 -5.17 0.40 30.13
CA MET A 5 -4.69 0.21 28.75
C MET A 5 -3.41 -0.64 28.65
N PRO A 6 -2.38 -0.48 29.52
CA PRO A 6 -1.21 -1.36 29.55
C PRO A 6 -1.56 -2.83 29.83
N SER A 7 -2.61 -3.07 30.61
CA SER A 7 -3.05 -4.42 31.01
C SER A 7 -3.72 -5.21 29.88
N CYS A 8 -4.08 -4.55 28.78
CA CYS A 8 -4.87 -5.12 27.68
C CYS A 8 -4.06 -5.43 26.40
N HIS A 9 -2.73 -5.50 26.48
CA HIS A 9 -1.85 -5.81 25.34
C HIS A 9 -2.18 -4.99 24.08
N PRO A 10 -2.03 -3.65 24.13
CA PRO A 10 -2.42 -2.80 23.01
C PRO A 10 -1.62 -3.11 21.75
N VAL A 11 -2.31 -3.22 20.62
CA VAL A 11 -1.71 -3.44 19.29
C VAL A 11 -1.75 -2.16 18.47
N LEU A 12 -0.72 -1.98 17.64
CA LEU A 12 -0.67 -0.87 16.68
C LEU A 12 -1.40 -1.28 15.40
N LEU A 13 -2.30 -0.43 14.93
CA LEU A 13 -3.05 -0.63 13.69
C LEU A 13 -2.55 0.33 12.61
N GLU A 14 -2.50 -0.13 11.36
CA GLU A 14 -2.30 0.67 10.15
C GLU A 14 -3.54 0.64 9.24
N PRO A 15 -3.86 1.74 8.56
CA PRO A 15 -4.93 1.77 7.56
C PRO A 15 -4.49 1.09 6.26
N ILE A 16 -5.34 0.20 5.78
CA ILE A 16 -5.22 -0.49 4.50
C ILE A 16 -6.13 0.19 3.49
N LEU A 17 -5.60 0.38 2.29
CA LEU A 17 -6.26 1.00 1.15
C LEU A 17 -6.51 -0.06 0.08
N SER A 18 -7.68 -0.02 -0.52
CA SER A 18 -7.96 -0.69 -1.79
C SER A 18 -7.47 0.19 -2.93
N VAL A 19 -6.57 -0.32 -3.76
CA VAL A 19 -5.91 0.42 -4.85
C VAL A 19 -6.20 -0.26 -6.18
N GLN A 20 -6.65 0.52 -7.15
CA GLN A 20 -6.84 0.10 -8.53
C GLN A 20 -5.84 0.85 -9.41
N VAL A 21 -4.97 0.11 -10.09
CA VAL A 21 -3.87 0.65 -10.89
C VAL A 21 -4.14 0.36 -12.36
N SER A 22 -4.32 1.40 -13.17
CA SER A 22 -4.58 1.29 -14.60
C SER A 22 -3.32 1.57 -15.40
N ILE A 23 -2.89 0.60 -16.21
CA ILE A 23 -1.61 0.60 -16.92
C ILE A 23 -1.68 -0.07 -18.29
N PRO A 24 -0.75 0.21 -19.21
CA PRO A 24 -0.57 -0.62 -20.40
C PRO A 24 -0.21 -2.06 -20.05
N ALA A 25 -0.76 -3.03 -20.78
CA ALA A 25 -0.60 -4.46 -20.52
C ALA A 25 0.87 -4.93 -20.60
N GLU A 26 1.69 -4.26 -21.40
CA GLU A 26 3.14 -4.48 -21.48
C GLU A 26 3.89 -4.17 -20.18
N CYS A 27 3.31 -3.32 -19.31
CA CYS A 27 3.89 -2.93 -18.04
C CYS A 27 3.39 -3.78 -16.85
N THR A 28 2.41 -4.66 -17.05
CA THR A 28 1.72 -5.39 -15.97
C THR A 28 2.68 -6.17 -15.09
N ALA A 29 3.61 -6.93 -15.66
CA ALA A 29 4.59 -7.70 -14.89
C ALA A 29 5.46 -6.82 -13.98
N LYS A 30 5.90 -5.65 -14.47
CA LYS A 30 6.73 -4.71 -13.69
C LYS A 30 5.94 -4.11 -12.54
N VAL A 31 4.67 -3.79 -12.76
CA VAL A 31 3.81 -3.20 -11.73
C VAL A 31 3.42 -4.22 -10.66
N LEU A 32 3.17 -5.48 -11.03
CA LEU A 32 2.96 -6.55 -10.05
C LEU A 32 4.19 -6.73 -9.12
N GLN A 33 5.40 -6.59 -9.68
CA GLN A 33 6.64 -6.61 -8.89
C GLN A 33 6.75 -5.40 -7.96
N LEU A 34 6.41 -4.20 -8.45
CA LEU A 34 6.38 -2.97 -7.64
C LEU A 34 5.41 -3.10 -6.45
N VAL A 35 4.19 -3.61 -6.70
CA VAL A 35 3.17 -3.84 -5.67
C VAL A 35 3.69 -4.79 -4.60
N SER A 36 4.24 -5.93 -5.02
CA SER A 36 4.78 -6.96 -4.11
C SER A 36 5.95 -6.44 -3.27
N GLY A 37 6.79 -5.58 -3.85
CA GLY A 37 7.91 -4.93 -3.14
C GLY A 37 7.48 -3.95 -2.04
N ARG A 38 6.24 -3.46 -2.09
CA ARG A 38 5.68 -2.42 -1.21
C ARG A 38 4.67 -2.95 -0.19
N ARG A 39 4.85 -4.19 0.26
CA ARG A 39 3.89 -4.90 1.14
C ARG A 39 2.47 -4.91 0.57
N GLY A 40 2.31 -4.73 -0.74
CA GLY A 40 1.02 -4.75 -1.39
C GLY A 40 0.54 -6.17 -1.60
N GLN A 41 -0.72 -6.43 -1.28
CA GLN A 41 -1.37 -7.71 -1.52
C GLN A 41 -2.16 -7.62 -2.82
N ILE A 42 -1.71 -8.35 -3.85
CA ILE A 42 -2.41 -8.41 -5.13
C ILE A 42 -3.69 -9.23 -4.97
N LEU A 43 -4.83 -8.65 -5.33
CA LEU A 43 -6.13 -9.33 -5.35
C LEU A 43 -6.39 -9.96 -6.72
N GLY A 44 -5.91 -9.31 -7.77
CA GLY A 44 -6.01 -9.78 -9.14
C GLY A 44 -5.68 -8.68 -10.14
N TYR A 45 -5.72 -9.01 -11.42
CA TYR A 45 -5.69 -8.03 -12.49
C TYR A 45 -6.54 -8.52 -13.66
N GLU A 46 -7.10 -7.58 -14.41
CA GLU A 46 -7.98 -7.86 -15.53
C GLU A 46 -7.74 -6.83 -16.64
N SER A 47 -7.97 -7.23 -17.90
CA SER A 47 -7.86 -6.28 -19.02
C SER A 47 -9.08 -5.36 -19.06
N LEU A 48 -8.84 -4.06 -19.25
CA LEU A 48 -9.88 -3.05 -19.31
C LEU A 48 -10.66 -3.17 -20.62
N THR A 49 -11.95 -3.52 -20.52
CA THR A 49 -12.83 -3.70 -21.69
C THR A 49 -12.93 -2.44 -22.57
N HIS A 50 -12.87 -1.25 -21.95
CA HIS A 50 -13.00 0.02 -22.66
C HIS A 50 -11.67 0.53 -23.26
N TRP A 51 -10.52 0.08 -22.76
CA TRP A 51 -9.19 0.59 -23.13
C TRP A 51 -8.34 -0.55 -23.67
N LYS A 52 -8.25 -0.65 -25.00
CA LYS A 52 -7.53 -1.75 -25.66
C LYS A 52 -6.05 -1.74 -25.27
N GLY A 53 -5.55 -2.88 -24.79
CA GLY A 53 -4.15 -3.03 -24.39
C GLY A 53 -3.82 -2.45 -23.02
N TRP A 54 -4.83 -2.19 -22.18
CA TRP A 54 -4.64 -1.77 -20.80
C TRP A 54 -5.16 -2.83 -19.83
N ASP A 55 -4.45 -2.97 -18.72
CA ASP A 55 -4.83 -3.80 -17.59
C ASP A 55 -5.11 -2.93 -16.37
N GLN A 56 -6.01 -3.42 -15.53
CA GLN A 56 -6.28 -2.90 -14.20
C GLN A 56 -5.84 -3.91 -13.16
N VAL A 57 -4.86 -3.53 -12.34
CA VAL A 57 -4.39 -4.32 -11.20
C VAL A 57 -5.11 -3.84 -9.94
N THR A 58 -5.73 -4.76 -9.21
CA THR A 58 -6.38 -4.47 -7.92
C THR A 58 -5.53 -5.05 -6.80
N ALA A 59 -5.22 -4.24 -5.79
CA ALA A 59 -4.38 -4.63 -4.67
C ALA A 59 -4.72 -3.88 -3.39
N TYR A 60 -4.42 -4.49 -2.25
CA TYR A 60 -4.40 -3.80 -0.96
C TYR A 60 -3.01 -3.25 -0.65
N PHE A 61 -2.97 -2.03 -0.12
CA PHE A 61 -1.74 -1.37 0.31
C PHE A 61 -1.89 -0.76 1.71
N PRO A 62 -0.91 -0.90 2.60
CA PRO A 62 -0.81 -0.03 3.75
C PRO A 62 -0.61 1.41 3.30
N GLN A 63 -1.36 2.37 3.87
CA GLN A 63 -1.26 3.78 3.47
C GLN A 63 0.17 4.33 3.57
N ALA A 64 0.97 3.83 4.52
CA ALA A 64 2.37 4.21 4.68
C ALA A 64 3.23 3.90 3.44
N GLU A 65 2.85 2.90 2.65
CA GLU A 65 3.57 2.45 1.44
C GLU A 65 3.11 3.17 0.18
N MET A 66 2.10 4.05 0.26
CA MET A 66 1.66 4.86 -0.88
C MET A 66 2.60 6.03 -1.19
N HIS A 67 3.47 6.39 -0.24
CA HIS A 67 4.45 7.45 -0.46
C HIS A 67 5.38 7.07 -1.64
N ASN A 68 5.51 8.00 -2.59
CA ASN A 68 6.25 7.85 -3.85
C ASN A 68 5.72 6.77 -4.81
N PHE A 69 4.60 6.09 -4.51
CA PHE A 69 4.03 5.08 -5.40
C PHE A 69 3.73 5.64 -6.79
N ILE A 70 3.16 6.86 -6.87
CA ILE A 70 2.91 7.54 -8.15
C ILE A 70 4.18 7.80 -8.96
N ILE A 71 5.30 8.09 -8.29
CA ILE A 71 6.57 8.43 -8.94
C ILE A 71 7.15 7.18 -9.60
N GLU A 72 7.19 6.07 -8.85
CA GLU A 72 7.68 4.78 -9.34
C GLU A 72 6.77 4.20 -10.42
N LEU A 73 5.44 4.26 -10.22
CA LEU A 73 4.47 3.82 -11.22
C LEU A 73 4.67 4.53 -12.55
N ARG A 74 4.78 5.87 -12.52
CA ARG A 74 5.02 6.66 -13.74
C ARG A 74 6.37 6.37 -14.36
N SER A 75 7.41 6.17 -13.57
CA SER A 75 8.74 5.79 -14.09
C SER A 75 8.70 4.45 -14.83
N LEU A 76 8.00 3.45 -14.30
CA LEU A 76 7.87 2.12 -14.93
C LEU A 76 7.00 2.11 -16.18
N THR A 77 6.02 3.01 -16.25
CA THR A 77 4.99 3.05 -17.30
C THR A 77 5.20 4.17 -18.31
N MET A 78 6.41 4.74 -18.39
CA MET A 78 6.71 5.88 -19.28
C MET A 78 5.74 7.07 -19.09
N GLY A 79 5.24 7.25 -17.86
CA GLY A 79 4.39 8.36 -17.45
C GLY A 79 2.88 8.13 -17.58
N VAL A 80 2.43 7.05 -18.22
CA VAL A 80 1.00 6.86 -18.55
C VAL A 80 0.19 6.13 -17.49
N GLY A 81 0.83 5.40 -16.58
CA GLY A 81 0.14 4.67 -15.52
C GLY A 81 -0.55 5.60 -14.51
N THR A 82 -1.74 5.21 -14.08
CA THR A 82 -2.52 5.94 -13.07
C THR A 82 -3.09 4.97 -12.03
N PHE A 83 -3.53 5.49 -10.89
CA PHE A 83 -4.23 4.69 -9.91
C PHE A 83 -5.29 5.49 -9.17
N THR A 84 -6.27 4.78 -8.65
CA THR A 84 -7.24 5.29 -7.68
C THR A 84 -7.14 4.46 -6.41
N TRP A 85 -7.52 5.05 -5.28
CA TRP A 85 -7.48 4.37 -4.00
C TRP A 85 -8.62 4.82 -3.09
N SER A 86 -9.06 3.92 -2.23
CA SER A 86 -10.04 4.17 -1.17
C SER A 86 -9.62 3.47 0.11
N TYR A 87 -10.01 4.03 1.26
CA TYR A 87 -9.86 3.33 2.54
C TYR A 87 -10.70 2.04 2.52
N ASP A 88 -10.14 0.96 3.09
CA ASP A 88 -10.81 -0.34 3.20
C ASP A 88 -11.01 -0.72 4.68
N HIS A 89 -9.93 -0.98 5.43
CA HIS A 89 -9.99 -1.37 6.85
C HIS A 89 -8.71 -1.04 7.63
N LEU A 90 -8.71 -1.31 8.94
CA LEU A 90 -7.52 -1.26 9.80
C LEU A 90 -6.96 -2.66 10.00
N GLN A 91 -5.65 -2.81 9.87
CA GLN A 91 -4.93 -4.07 10.08
C GLN A 91 -3.83 -3.88 11.13
N GLU A 92 -3.50 -4.94 11.86
CA GLU A 92 -2.37 -4.93 12.79
C GLU A 92 -1.03 -4.74 12.04
N VAL A 93 -0.23 -3.80 12.53
CA VAL A 93 1.09 -3.51 11.98
C VAL A 93 2.01 -4.72 12.18
N PRO A 94 2.73 -5.19 11.13
CA PRO A 94 3.71 -6.26 11.28
C PRO A 94 4.83 -5.88 12.27
N ASP A 95 5.32 -6.83 13.07
CA ASP A 95 6.27 -6.55 14.16
C ASP A 95 7.57 -5.88 13.70
N LYS A 96 8.03 -6.21 12.48
CA LYS A 96 9.19 -5.55 11.85
C LYS A 96 8.99 -4.05 11.67
N VAL A 97 7.77 -3.61 11.39
CA VAL A 97 7.42 -2.19 11.21
C VAL A 97 7.10 -1.54 12.56
N LYS A 98 6.43 -2.26 13.47
CA LYS A 98 6.12 -1.77 14.83
C LYS A 98 7.36 -1.24 15.55
N SER A 99 8.45 -2.02 15.56
CA SER A 99 9.70 -1.64 16.24
C SER A 99 10.30 -0.33 15.70
N LYS A 100 10.23 -0.11 14.38
CA LYS A 100 10.70 1.12 13.74
C LYS A 100 9.85 2.33 14.15
N VAL A 101 8.53 2.20 14.12
CA VAL A 101 7.60 3.29 14.48
C VAL A 101 7.77 3.70 15.95
N LEU A 102 7.85 2.72 16.86
CA LEU A 102 8.04 2.97 18.29
C LEU A 102 9.38 3.67 18.57
N THR A 103 10.45 3.34 17.84
CA THR A 103 11.76 3.98 17.97
C THR A 103 11.75 5.44 17.48
N THR A 104 11.05 5.73 16.38
CA THR A 104 10.94 7.09 15.84
C THR A 104 10.15 8.01 16.77
N ASN A 105 9.03 7.53 17.31
CA ASN A 105 8.19 8.34 18.21
C ASN A 105 8.76 8.46 19.64
N GLY A 106 9.63 7.54 20.07
CA GLY A 106 10.32 7.64 21.36
C GLY A 106 11.34 8.78 21.45
N LYS A 107 11.84 9.30 20.31
CA LYS A 107 12.82 10.40 20.28
C LYS A 107 12.21 11.80 20.31
N GLY A 108 10.89 11.93 20.15
CA GLY A 108 10.19 13.23 20.20
C GLY A 108 9.75 13.68 21.61
N LYS A 109 10.25 13.03 22.66
CA LYS A 109 9.88 13.26 24.07
C LYS A 109 10.97 13.94 24.91
N ASN A 110 11.94 14.60 24.26
CA ASN A 110 12.91 15.47 24.93
C ASN A 110 12.61 16.94 24.63
#